data_AF-A0A939DGU6-F1
#
_entry.id   AF-A0A939DGU6-F1
#
_cell.length_a   1.000
_cell.length_b   1.000
_cell.length_c   1.000
_cell.angle_alpha   90.00
_cell.angle_beta   90.00
_cell.angle_gamma   90.00
#
_symmetry.space_group_name_H-M   'P 1'
#
loop_
_entity.id
_entity.type
_entity.pdbx_description
1 polymer ?
#
loop_
_entity_poly.entity_id
_entity_poly.type
_entity_poly.pdbx_seq_one_letter_code
_entity_poly.pdbx_strand_id
1 'polypeptide(L)' 'MAEKPVKAETANVDVDDENRLYPEDQAKVDAYLKRGVNSVERKPFRPLRLLIMLVVVVMGLSLFSQVLARWAGVY' A
#
# COMPACT_ATOMS: atom_id res chain seq x y z
N MET A 1 6.75 -6.07 -56.32
CA MET A 1 7.45 -6.14 -55.01
C MET A 1 7.41 -4.76 -54.39
N ALA A 2 6.46 -4.52 -53.48
CA ALA A 2 6.44 -3.36 -52.60
C ALA A 2 5.59 -3.79 -51.39
N GLU A 3 6.28 -4.30 -50.38
CA GLU A 3 5.72 -4.69 -49.09
C GLU A 3 5.21 -3.42 -48.40
N LYS A 4 3.89 -3.29 -48.25
CA LYS A 4 3.33 -2.23 -47.40
C LYS A 4 3.57 -2.65 -45.95
N PRO A 5 4.21 -1.81 -45.11
CA PRO A 5 4.52 -2.20 -43.75
C PRO A 5 3.23 -2.39 -42.95
N VAL A 6 3.06 -3.61 -42.46
CA VAL A 6 2.07 -3.99 -41.44
C VAL A 6 2.37 -3.14 -40.21
N LYS A 7 1.54 -2.13 -39.96
CA LYS A 7 1.61 -1.34 -38.74
C LYS A 7 1.09 -2.22 -37.61
N ALA A 8 2.03 -2.69 -36.81
CA ALA A 8 1.85 -3.50 -35.62
C ALA A 8 0.65 -3.02 -34.79
N GLU A 9 -0.34 -3.91 -34.66
CA GLU A 9 -0.98 -4.31 -33.41
C GLU A 9 -0.87 -3.29 -32.26
N THR A 10 -1.76 -2.31 -32.24
CA THR A 10 -2.17 -1.66 -30.99
C THR A 10 -3.25 -2.52 -30.36
N ALA A 11 -2.83 -3.64 -29.79
CA ALA A 11 -3.64 -4.38 -28.84
C ALA A 11 -3.77 -3.55 -27.56
N ASN A 12 -5.01 -3.46 -27.06
CA ASN A 12 -5.47 -2.78 -25.85
C ASN A 12 -5.77 -1.29 -26.03
N VAL A 13 -7.05 -0.95 -26.16
CA VAL A 13 -7.85 -0.18 -25.17
C VAL A 13 -9.27 -0.13 -25.74
N ASP A 14 -9.98 -1.28 -25.72
CA ASP A 14 -11.44 -1.26 -25.69
C ASP A 14 -11.85 -1.04 -24.23
N VAL A 15 -11.59 0.17 -23.72
CA VAL A 15 -12.12 0.58 -22.41
C VAL A 15 -13.45 1.24 -22.73
N ASP A 16 -14.47 0.39 -22.82
CA ASP A 16 -15.91 0.67 -22.92
C ASP A 16 -16.26 2.17 -22.97
N ASP A 17 -16.37 2.73 -24.18
CA ASP A 17 -16.94 4.08 -24.38
C ASP A 17 -18.38 4.18 -23.83
N GLU A 18 -19.04 3.03 -23.57
CA GLU A 18 -20.35 2.95 -22.91
C GLU A 18 -20.31 3.27 -21.40
N ASN A 19 -19.14 3.17 -20.75
CA ASN A 19 -19.00 3.42 -19.30
C ASN A 19 -18.24 4.73 -19.00
N ARG A 20 -18.18 5.65 -19.97
CA ARG A 20 -17.66 7.01 -19.75
C ARG A 20 -18.79 7.93 -19.30
N LEU A 21 -18.57 8.60 -18.18
CA LEU A 21 -19.43 9.70 -17.76
C LEU A 21 -19.40 10.80 -18.82
N TYR A 22 -20.57 11.40 -19.06
CA TYR A 22 -20.65 12.63 -19.82
C TYR A 22 -19.77 13.71 -19.18
N PRO A 23 -19.22 14.66 -19.95
CA PRO A 23 -18.28 15.66 -19.44
C PRO A 23 -18.80 16.46 -18.23
N GLU A 24 -20.11 16.72 -18.21
CA GLU A 24 -20.81 17.39 -17.12
C GLU A 24 -20.84 16.58 -15.81
N ASP A 25 -21.00 15.26 -15.90
CA ASP A 25 -20.99 14.38 -14.74
C ASP A 25 -19.57 14.12 -14.26
N GLN A 26 -18.61 14.00 -15.18
CA GLN A 26 -17.20 13.91 -14.84
C GLN A 26 -16.74 15.15 -14.06
N ALA A 27 -17.20 16.35 -14.46
CA ALA A 27 -16.88 17.58 -13.74
C ALA A 27 -17.41 17.59 -12.29
N LYS A 28 -18.60 17.00 -12.05
CA LYS A 28 -19.15 16.85 -10.69
C LYS A 28 -18.33 15.88 -9.85
N VAL A 29 -17.90 14.76 -10.43
CA VAL A 29 -17.04 13.77 -9.77
C VAL A 29 -15.69 14.39 -9.42
N ASP A 30 -15.07 15.11 -10.34
CA ASP A 30 -13.78 15.77 -10.12
C ASP A 30 -13.88 16.82 -9.01
N ALA A 31 -14.95 17.62 -9.01
CA ALA A 31 -15.22 18.59 -7.94
C ALA A 31 -15.41 17.90 -6.58
N TYR A 32 -16.10 16.76 -6.54
CA TYR A 32 -16.30 15.99 -5.32
C TYR A 32 -14.99 15.38 -4.78
N LEU A 33 -14.16 14.78 -5.64
CA LEU A 33 -12.87 14.19 -5.26
C LEU A 33 -11.89 15.25 -4.74
N LYS A 34 -11.90 16.46 -5.34
CA LYS A 34 -11.08 17.60 -4.89
C LYS A 34 -11.52 18.19 -3.56
N ARG A 35 -12.79 18.03 -3.17
CA ARG A 35 -13.33 18.57 -1.90
C ARG A 35 -12.65 17.97 -0.66
N GLY A 36 -12.00 16.81 -0.78
CA GLY A 36 -11.02 16.34 0.20
C GLY A 36 -11.57 16.17 1.62
N VAL A 37 -12.86 15.83 1.78
CA VAL A 37 -13.48 15.69 3.12
C VAL A 37 -12.88 14.56 3.97
N ASN A 38 -12.00 13.72 3.39
CA ASN A 38 -11.31 12.62 4.05
C ASN A 38 -9.78 12.63 3.79
N SER A 39 -9.18 13.80 3.53
CA SER A 39 -7.72 13.95 3.53
C SER A 39 -7.24 14.26 4.95
N VAL A 40 -7.03 13.23 5.74
CA VAL A 40 -6.42 13.39 7.08
C VAL A 40 -4.90 13.44 6.91
N GLU A 41 -4.21 14.32 7.64
CA GLU A 41 -2.75 14.27 7.75
C GLU A 41 -2.32 12.93 8.35
N ARG A 42 -1.87 12.01 7.48
CA ARG A 42 -1.38 10.71 7.92
C ARG A 42 0.07 10.87 8.33
N LYS A 43 0.34 10.67 9.62
CA LYS A 43 1.70 10.46 10.10
C LYS A 43 2.36 9.38 9.22
N PRO A 44 3.55 9.63 8.63
CA PRO A 44 4.20 8.63 7.79
C PRO A 44 4.39 7.34 8.61
N PHE A 45 3.90 6.23 8.06
CA PHE A 45 4.02 4.93 8.72
C PHE A 45 5.49 4.52 8.75
N ARG A 46 6.02 4.22 9.94
CA ARG A 46 7.43 3.84 10.16
C ARG A 46 7.51 2.35 10.53
N PRO A 47 7.40 1.43 9.55
CA PRO A 47 7.28 -0.02 9.83
C PRO A 47 8.46 -0.56 10.62
N LEU A 48 9.68 -0.11 10.31
CA LEU A 48 10.89 -0.56 10.99
C LEU A 48 10.91 -0.22 12.49
N ARG A 49 10.33 0.91 12.89
CA ARG A 49 10.27 1.29 14.31
C ARG A 49 9.43 0.30 15.12
N LEU A 50 8.29 -0.13 14.55
CA LEU A 50 7.41 -1.11 15.19
C LEU A 50 8.10 -2.48 15.29
N LEU A 51 8.80 -2.89 14.23
CA LEU A 51 9.54 -4.15 14.21
C LEU A 51 10.69 -4.17 15.24
N ILE A 52 11.47 -3.09 15.35
CA ILE A 52 12.53 -2.98 16.37
C ILE A 52 11.93 -3.07 17.77
N MET A 53 10.83 -2.36 18.03
CA MET A 53 10.14 -2.41 19.32
C MET A 53 9.69 -3.83 19.67
N LEU A 54 9.12 -4.56 18.71
CA LEU A 54 8.74 -5.96 18.90
C LEU A 54 9.96 -6.84 19.26
N VAL A 55 11.06 -6.72 18.51
CA VAL A 55 12.29 -7.48 18.76
C VAL A 55 12.83 -7.21 20.15
N VAL A 56 12.87 -5.95 20.59
CA VAL A 56 13.32 -5.56 21.93
C VAL A 56 12.46 -6.21 23.01
N VAL A 57 11.14 -6.19 22.86
CA VAL A 57 10.21 -6.80 23.84
C VAL A 57 10.44 -8.31 23.93
N VAL A 58 10.48 -9.00 22.80
CA VAL A 58 10.68 -10.46 22.76
C VAL A 58 12.03 -10.84 23.36
N MET A 59 13.11 -10.17 22.93
CA MET A 59 14.46 -10.39 23.47
C MET A 59 14.52 -10.14 24.98
N GLY A 60 13.89 -9.05 25.45
CA GLY A 60 13.82 -8.71 26.86
C GLY A 60 13.14 -9.80 27.68
N LEU A 61 11.98 -10.29 27.23
CA LEU A 61 11.26 -11.39 27.90
C LEU A 61 12.04 -12.69 27.85
N SER A 62 12.72 -13.01 26.74
CA SER A 62 13.58 -14.19 26.63
C SER A 62 14.75 -14.14 27.62
N LEU A 63 15.44 -13.01 27.72
CA LEU A 63 16.52 -12.83 28.67
C LEU A 63 16.02 -12.87 30.11
N PHE A 64 14.91 -12.19 30.40
CA PHE A 64 14.30 -12.19 31.72
C PHE A 64 13.90 -13.60 32.17
N SER A 65 13.28 -14.38 31.28
CA SER A 65 12.95 -15.79 31.52
C SER A 65 14.19 -16.62 31.88
N GLN A 66 15.29 -16.44 31.13
CA GLN A 66 16.54 -17.15 31.42
C GLN A 66 17.15 -16.74 32.77
N VAL A 67 17.06 -15.48 33.17
CA VAL A 67 17.53 -15.03 34.49
C VAL A 67 16.74 -15.72 35.60
N LEU A 68 15.42 -15.76 35.47
CA LEU A 68 14.55 -16.45 36.43
C LEU A 68 14.86 -17.96 36.49
N ALA A 69 15.05 -18.62 35.35
CA ALA A 69 15.42 -20.04 35.30
C ALA A 69 16.73 -20.32 36.04
N ARG A 70 17.76 -19.49 35.81
CA ARG A 70 19.05 -19.60 36.50
C ARG A 70 18.92 -19.38 38.01
N TRP A 71 18.10 -18.44 38.46
CA TRP A 71 17.85 -18.20 39.89
C TRP A 71 17.04 -19.32 40.54
N ALA A 72 16.10 -19.91 39.80
CA ALA A 72 15.32 -21.04 40.27
C ALA A 72 16.11 -22.35 40.32
N GLY A 73 17.36 -22.37 39.81
CA GLY A 73 18.19 -23.56 39.77
C GLY A 73 17.74 -24.59 38.72
N VAL A 74 16.92 -24.16 37.76
CA VAL A 74 16.45 -25.00 36.65
C VAL A 74 17.52 -24.97 35.56
N TYR A 75 18.23 -26.07 35.38
CA TYR A 75 19.21 -26.31 34.31
C TYR A 75 18.87 -27.61 33.58
#